data_AF-A0A0N8PQX8-F1
#
_entry.id   AF-A0A0N8PQX8-F1
#
_cell.length_a   1.000
_cell.length_b   1.000
_cell.length_c   1.000
_cell.angle_alpha   90.00
_cell.angle_beta   90.00
_cell.angle_gamma   90.00
#
_symmetry.space_group_name_H-M   'P 1'
#
loop_
_entity.id
_entity.type
_entity.pdbx_description
1 polymer ?
#
loop_
_entity_poly.entity_id
_entity_poly.type
_entity_poly.pdbx_seq_one_letter_code
_entity_poly.pdbx_strand_id
1 'polypeptide(L)' 'MNTQLAAIADVHGNTWALDAVLADIARRGIGTIVNLGDCVYGSLDPAGTMARLMQPGINTLAGNQDRDVFA' A
#
# COMPACT_ATOMS: atom_id res chain seq x y z
N MET A 1 -20.89 -9.05 -13.67
CA MET A 1 -19.66 -9.40 -12.94
C MET A 1 -19.52 -8.43 -11.79
N ASN A 2 -19.30 -8.90 -10.57
CA ASN A 2 -19.15 -8.04 -9.40
C ASN A 2 -17.66 -7.74 -9.21
N THR A 3 -17.20 -6.57 -9.63
CA THR A 3 -15.79 -6.18 -9.47
C THR A 3 -15.59 -5.63 -8.06
N GLN A 4 -14.84 -6.36 -7.24
CA GLN A 4 -14.46 -5.91 -5.90
C GLN A 4 -13.05 -5.29 -5.94
N LEU A 5 -12.88 -4.18 -5.23
CA LEU A 5 -11.64 -3.42 -5.12
C LEU A 5 -11.31 -3.23 -3.64
N ALA A 6 -10.03 -3.38 -3.29
CA ALA A 6 -9.53 -2.96 -1.99
C ALA A 6 -8.77 -1.64 -2.14
N ALA A 7 -9.13 -0.64 -1.34
CA ALA A 7 -8.42 0.62 -1.26
C ALA A 7 -7.63 0.67 0.06
N ILE A 8 -6.34 1.00 -0.03
CA ILE A 8 -5.45 1.27 1.09
C ILE A 8 -4.83 2.66 0.90
N ALA A 9 -4.34 3.28 1.97
CA ALA A 9 -3.76 4.62 1.94
C ALA A 9 -2.87 4.84 3.17
N ASP A 10 -2.04 5.89 3.12
CA ASP A 10 -1.38 6.50 4.28
C ASP A 10 -0.63 5.47 5.13
N VAL A 11 0.13 4.60 4.46
CA VAL A 11 0.85 3.49 5.11
C VAL A 11 2.01 4.01 5.96
N HIS A 12 2.64 5.12 5.57
CA HIS A 12 3.70 5.80 6.32
C HIS A 12 4.80 4.86 6.85
N GLY A 13 5.24 3.91 6.02
CA GLY A 13 6.29 2.95 6.36
C GLY A 13 5.86 1.85 7.34
N ASN A 14 4.58 1.71 7.67
CA ASN A 14 4.12 0.70 8.62
C ASN A 14 3.96 -0.68 7.96
N THR A 15 5.08 -1.37 7.72
CA THR A 15 5.11 -2.69 7.07
C THR A 15 4.22 -3.72 7.78
N TRP A 16 4.17 -3.72 9.12
CA TRP A 16 3.39 -4.71 9.86
C TRP A 16 1.88 -4.49 9.71
N ALA A 17 1.42 -3.24 9.74
CA ALA A 17 0.02 -2.92 9.47
C ALA A 17 -0.35 -3.26 8.03
N LEU A 18 0.53 -2.94 7.07
CA LEU A 18 0.33 -3.29 5.66
C LEU A 18 0.24 -4.81 5.46
N ASP A 19 1.14 -5.60 6.03
CA ASP A 19 1.12 -7.06 5.93
C ASP A 19 -0.20 -7.64 6.49
N ALA A 20 -0.70 -7.10 7.61
CA ALA A 20 -1.99 -7.51 8.18
C ALA A 20 -3.17 -7.17 7.26
N VAL A 21 -3.18 -5.98 6.66
CA VAL A 21 -4.24 -5.53 5.73
C VAL A 21 -4.20 -6.35 4.43
N LEU A 22 -3.02 -6.59 3.86
CA LEU A 22 -2.85 -7.41 2.66
C LEU A 22 -3.31 -8.86 2.89
N ALA A 23 -3.02 -9.42 4.06
CA ALA A 23 -3.52 -10.75 4.44
C ALA A 23 -5.06 -10.79 4.52
N ASP A 24 -5.70 -9.75 5.06
CA ASP A 24 -7.16 -9.67 5.09
C ASP A 24 -7.77 -9.53 3.68
N ILE A 25 -7.19 -8.68 2.84
CA ILE A 25 -7.60 -8.51 1.44
C ILE A 25 -7.52 -9.84 0.70
N ALA A 26 -6.41 -10.58 0.86
CA ALA A 26 -6.21 -11.90 0.26
C ALA A 26 -7.25 -12.92 0.77
N ARG A 27 -7.54 -12.95 2.07
CA ARG A 27 -8.56 -13.80 2.68
C ARG A 27 -9.97 -13.53 2.14
N ARG A 28 -10.24 -12.29 1.72
CA ARG A 28 -11.50 -11.87 1.09
C ARG A 28 -11.55 -12.15 -0.41
N GLY A 29 -10.48 -12.68 -1.01
CA GLY A 29 -10.41 -13.02 -2.42
C GLY A 29 -10.38 -11.80 -3.36
N ILE A 30 -9.98 -10.63 -2.87
CA ILE A 30 -9.94 -9.39 -3.65
C ILE A 30 -8.58 -9.31 -4.36
N GLY A 31 -8.58 -9.43 -5.69
CA GLY A 31 -7.36 -9.44 -6.50
C GLY A 31 -6.90 -8.06 -6.99
N THR A 32 -7.75 -7.03 -6.90
CA THR A 32 -7.42 -5.67 -7.34
C THR A 32 -7.25 -4.76 -6.13
N ILE A 33 -6.05 -4.21 -5.96
CA ILE A 33 -5.72 -3.30 -4.87
C ILE A 33 -5.30 -1.95 -5.45
N VAL A 34 -5.84 -0.87 -4.89
CA VAL A 34 -5.37 0.50 -5.14
C VAL A 34 -4.81 1.09 -3.85
N ASN A 35 -3.59 1.60 -3.91
CA ASN A 35 -2.96 2.36 -2.85
C ASN A 35 -2.99 3.84 -3.20
N LEU A 36 -3.56 4.67 -2.33
CA LEU A 36 -3.79 6.09 -2.60
C LEU A 36 -2.57 6.99 -2.34
N GLY A 37 -1.48 6.42 -1.80
CA GLY A 37 -0.20 7.10 -1.61
C GLY A 37 0.17 7.29 -0.14
N ASP A 38 1.12 8.19 0.09
CA ASP A 38 1.76 8.48 1.38
C ASP A 38 2.34 7.19 2.00
N CYS A 39 3.22 6.58 1.22
CA CYS A 39 3.65 5.21 1.38
C CYS A 39 4.69 5.05 2.48
N VAL A 40 5.69 5.93 2.54
CA VAL A 40 6.95 5.65 3.24
C VAL A 40 7.41 6.73 4.22
N TYR A 41 6.70 7.85 4.31
CA TYR A 41 7.10 8.95 5.20
C TYR A 41 7.00 8.54 6.67
N GLY A 42 8.08 8.71 7.43
CA GLY A 42 8.14 8.37 8.86
C GLY A 42 9.36 7.53 9.22
N SER A 43 9.42 7.07 10.47
CA SER A 43 10.58 6.39 11.08
C SER A 43 10.40 4.88 11.27
N LEU A 44 9.37 4.28 10.67
CA LEU A 44 9.08 2.85 10.77
C LEU A 44 9.98 2.03 9.81
N ASP A 45 9.38 1.32 8.85
CA ASP A 45 10.10 0.52 7.87
C ASP A 45 9.71 0.90 6.43
N PRO A 46 10.22 2.05 5.93
CA PRO A 46 10.04 2.51 4.56
C PRO A 46 10.39 1.45 3.50
N ALA A 47 11.50 0.74 3.70
CA ALA A 47 12.05 -0.20 2.72
C ALA A 47 11.18 -1.46 2.63
N GLY A 48 10.77 -2.02 3.76
CA GLY A 48 9.85 -3.15 3.77
C GLY A 48 8.48 -2.79 3.20
N THR A 49 7.96 -1.60 3.52
CA THR A 49 6.69 -1.11 2.98
C THR A 49 6.73 -0.99 1.46
N MET A 50 7.78 -0.38 0.91
CA MET A 50 7.93 -0.28 -0.55
C MET A 50 8.07 -1.66 -1.21
N ALA A 51 8.79 -2.60 -0.58
CA ALA A 51 8.92 -3.96 -1.09
C ALA A 51 7.57 -4.70 -1.19
N ARG A 52 6.58 -4.37 -0.36
CA ARG A 52 5.20 -4.88 -0.49
C ARG A 52 4.43 -4.15 -1.58
N LEU A 53 4.46 -2.82 -1.58
CA LEU A 53 3.68 -1.99 -2.50
C LEU A 53 4.13 -2.11 -3.96
N MET A 54 5.38 -2.53 -4.22
CA MET A 54 5.88 -2.84 -5.56
C MET A 54 5.52 -4.25 -6.06
N GLN A 55 4.81 -5.07 -5.27
CA GLN A 55 4.35 -6.37 -5.75
C GLN A 55 3.26 -6.22 -6.84
N PRO A 56 3.19 -7.15 -7.80
CA PRO A 56 2.14 -7.15 -8.81
C PRO A 56 0.73 -7.14 -8.19
N GLY A 57 -0.20 -6.40 -8.80
CA GLY A 57 -1.61 -6.34 -8.36
C GLY A 57 -1.93 -5.19 -7.42
N ILE A 58 -0.93 -4.39 -7.02
CA ILE A 58 -1.10 -3.16 -6.24
C ILE A 58 -0.79 -1.96 -7.13
N ASN A 59 -1.82 -1.19 -7.50
CA ASN A 59 -1.64 0.06 -8.21
C ASN A 59 -1.50 1.21 -7.22
N THR A 60 -0.35 1.88 -7.21
CA THR A 60 -0.04 2.95 -6.24
C THR A 60 -0.05 4.32 -6.90
N LEU A 61 -0.79 5.26 -6.32
CA LEU A 61 -0.72 6.69 -6.62
C LEU A 61 0.37 7.34 -5.76
N ALA A 62 0.95 8.43 -6.24
CA ALA A 62 1.84 9.25 -5.42
C ALA A 62 1.03 10.21 -4.55
N GLY A 63 1.16 10.09 -3.23
CA GLY A 63 0.66 11.05 -2.26
C GLY A 63 1.53 12.32 -2.19
N ASN A 64 1.18 13.28 -1.33
CA ASN A 64 2.00 14.49 -1.18
C ASN A 64 3.33 14.17 -0.50
N GLN A 65 3.34 13.31 0.51
CA GLN A 65 4.58 12.96 1.19
C GLN A 65 5.47 12.05 0.35
N ASP A 66 4.88 11.24 -0.55
CA ASP A 66 5.67 10.53 -1.56
C ASP A 66 6.39 11.53 -2.48
N ARG A 67 5.70 12.58 -2.93
CA ARG A 67 6.33 13.64 -3.73
C ARG A 67 7.41 14.37 -2.96
N ASP A 68 7.25 14.60 -1.66
CA ASP A 68 8.28 15.26 -0.85
C ASP A 68 9.51 14.37 -0.62
N VAL A 69 9.32 13.04 -0.52
CA VAL A 69 10.41 12.06 -0.29
C VAL A 69 11.14 11.68 -1.58
N PHE A 70 10.44 11.64 -2.71
CA PHE A 70 10.97 11.17 -4.00
C PHE A 70 11.21 12.28 -5.03
N ALA A 71 11.02 13.55 -4.66
CA ALA A 71 11.39 14.69 -5.49
C ALA A 71 12.90 14.89 -5.61
#